data_AF-A0AA96Z3D3-F1
#
_entry.id   AF-A0AA96Z3D3-F1
#
_cell.length_a   1.000
_cell.length_b   1.000
_cell.length_c   1.000
_cell.angle_alpha   90.00
_cell.angle_beta   90.00
_cell.angle_gamma   90.00
#
_symmetry.space_group_name_H-M   'P 1'
#
loop_
_entity.id
_entity.type
_entity.pdbx_description
1 polymer ?
#
loop_
_entity_poly.entity_id
_entity_poly.type
_entity_poly.pdbx_seq_one_letter_code
_entity_poly.pdbx_strand_id
1 'polypeptide(L)'
;MAGYQANAGEMMSSATTIQGIASDVEEYKAKVASSAVTAADFGRAHTAGGSRYLAGLPKVVEAVSAHSAALKGLSDKLRNSANGYDWTDTANAQNLANTGGK
;
A
#
# COMPACT_ATOMS: atom_id res chain seq x y z
N MET A 1 7.61 -29.64 -11.10
CA MET A 1 8.40 -28.43 -10.85
C MET A 1 7.50 -27.40 -10.20
N ALA A 2 7.54 -27.29 -8.87
CA ALA A 2 6.87 -26.23 -8.12
C ALA A 2 7.98 -25.58 -7.28
N GLY A 3 8.23 -24.30 -7.46
CA GLY A 3 9.31 -23.66 -6.69
C GLY A 3 9.50 -22.17 -6.94
N TYR A 4 9.47 -21.71 -8.20
CA TYR A 4 9.73 -20.29 -8.51
C TYR A 4 8.49 -19.53 -9.01
N GLN A 5 7.74 -20.08 -9.97
CA GLN A 5 6.53 -19.43 -10.49
C GLN A 5 5.38 -19.31 -9.47
N ALA A 6 5.23 -20.29 -8.57
CA ALA A 6 4.23 -20.23 -7.49
C ALA A 6 4.49 -19.03 -6.56
N ASN A 7 5.75 -18.79 -6.20
CA ASN A 7 6.14 -17.68 -5.33
C ASN A 7 5.97 -16.32 -6.04
N ALA A 8 6.23 -16.23 -7.35
CA ALA A 8 5.99 -15.00 -8.11
C ALA A 8 4.49 -14.67 -8.23
N GLY A 9 3.64 -15.68 -8.43
CA GLY A 9 2.18 -15.52 -8.43
C GLY A 9 1.62 -15.09 -7.07
N GLU A 10 2.08 -15.70 -5.98
CA GLU A 10 1.71 -15.32 -4.61
C GLU A 10 2.20 -13.92 -4.24
N MET A 11 3.39 -13.52 -4.69
CA MET A 11 3.90 -12.15 -4.54
C MET A 11 3.04 -11.13 -5.29
N MET A 12 2.63 -11.42 -6.53
CA MET A 12 1.74 -10.54 -7.32
C MET A 12 0.36 -10.41 -6.68
N SER A 13 -0.19 -11.52 -6.17
CA SER A 13 -1.46 -11.52 -5.45
C SER A 13 -1.37 -10.67 -4.19
N SER A 14 -0.34 -10.90 -3.37
CA SER A 14 -0.09 -10.14 -2.13
C SER A 14 0.10 -8.66 -2.40
N ALA A 15 0.87 -8.29 -3.44
CA ALA A 15 1.06 -6.90 -3.83
C ALA A 15 -0.27 -6.22 -4.20
N THR A 16 -1.12 -6.92 -4.95
CA THR A 16 -2.44 -6.41 -5.35
C THR A 16 -3.34 -6.18 -4.14
N THR A 17 -3.38 -7.12 -3.20
CA THR A 17 -4.13 -6.96 -1.94
C THR A 17 -3.62 -5.78 -1.12
N ILE A 18 -2.30 -5.66 -0.95
CA ILE A 18 -1.67 -4.55 -0.20
C ILE A 18 -1.99 -3.21 -0.86
N GLN A 19 -1.96 -3.13 -2.19
CA GLN A 19 -2.30 -1.91 -2.92
C GLN A 19 -3.78 -1.53 -2.76
N GLY A 20 -4.68 -2.52 -2.74
CA GLY A 20 -6.10 -2.31 -2.41
C GLY A 20 -6.26 -1.69 -1.03
N ILE A 21 -5.67 -2.30 0.00
CA ILE A 21 -5.70 -1.78 1.37
C ILE A 21 -5.12 -0.36 1.44
N ALA A 22 -3.99 -0.10 0.76
CA ALA A 22 -3.40 1.23 0.73
C ALA A 22 -4.31 2.29 0.08
N SER A 23 -5.18 1.88 -0.83
CA SER A 23 -6.17 2.75 -1.47
C SER A 23 -7.36 3.02 -0.53
N ASP A 24 -7.86 1.98 0.15
CA ASP A 24 -8.91 2.12 1.17
C ASP A 24 -8.46 3.05 2.30
N VAL A 25 -7.21 2.91 2.75
CA VAL A 25 -6.62 3.79 3.78
C VAL A 25 -6.59 5.26 3.33
N GLU A 26 -6.30 5.52 2.04
CA GLU A 26 -6.36 6.88 1.48
C GLU A 26 -7.79 7.41 1.42
N GLU A 27 -8.76 6.56 1.09
CA GLU A 27 -10.18 6.93 1.11
C GLU A 27 -10.65 7.30 2.52
N TYR A 28 -10.30 6.50 3.53
CA TYR A 28 -10.62 6.81 4.93
C TYR A 28 -9.92 8.07 5.39
N LYS A 29 -8.67 8.30 4.98
CA LYS A 29 -7.97 9.56 5.23
C LYS A 29 -8.74 10.75 4.68
N ALA A 30 -9.23 10.67 3.45
CA ALA A 30 -10.00 11.75 2.83
C ALA A 30 -11.26 12.06 3.63
N LYS A 31 -11.96 11.04 4.13
CA LYS A 31 -13.15 11.19 5.01
C LYS A 31 -12.80 11.87 6.34
N VAL A 32 -11.66 11.53 6.93
CA VAL A 32 -11.17 12.16 8.17
C VAL A 32 -10.80 13.63 7.92
N ALA A 33 -10.09 13.91 6.83
CA ALA A 33 -9.67 15.27 6.46
C ALA A 33 -10.88 16.15 6.08
N SER A 34 -11.93 15.58 5.49
CA SER A 34 -13.15 16.27 5.13
C SER A 34 -14.13 16.43 6.29
N SER A 35 -13.72 16.15 7.53
CA SER A 35 -14.59 16.32 8.70
C SER A 35 -15.07 17.78 8.76
N ALA A 36 -16.37 17.99 8.56
CA ALA A 36 -17.00 19.32 8.56
C ALA A 36 -17.14 19.93 9.96
N VAL A 37 -16.62 19.26 10.98
CA VAL A 37 -16.74 19.68 12.38
C VAL A 37 -15.85 20.88 12.63
N THR A 38 -16.46 21.97 13.08
CA THR A 38 -15.82 23.23 13.46
C THR A 38 -15.72 23.35 14.98
N ALA A 39 -14.91 24.30 15.47
CA ALA A 39 -14.80 24.56 16.91
C ALA A 39 -16.15 24.99 17.53
N ALA A 40 -17.06 25.56 16.74
CA ALA A 40 -18.38 25.97 17.18
C ALA A 40 -19.31 24.78 17.48
N ASP A 41 -19.13 23.66 16.77
CA ASP A 41 -19.95 22.44 16.94
C ASP A 41 -19.70 21.75 18.28
N PHE A 42 -18.56 22.01 18.92
CA PHE A 42 -18.27 21.54 20.28
C PHE A 42 -18.99 22.37 21.36
N GLY A 43 -19.56 23.51 21.01
CA GLY A 43 -20.21 24.42 21.94
C GLY A 43 -19.24 25.27 22.78
N ARG A 44 -19.76 26.38 23.32
CA ARG A 44 -18.97 27.39 24.06
C ARG A 44 -18.25 26.84 25.30
N ALA A 45 -18.79 25.79 25.93
CA ALA A 45 -18.17 25.17 27.11
C ALA A 45 -16.99 24.23 26.77
N HIS A 46 -16.90 23.75 25.53
CA HIS A 46 -15.89 22.76 25.11
C HIS A 46 -14.95 23.27 24.02
N THR A 47 -14.77 24.59 23.90
CA THR A 47 -13.89 25.21 22.89
C THR A 47 -12.47 24.67 22.97
N ALA A 48 -11.94 24.44 24.18
CA ALA A 48 -10.62 23.83 24.38
C ALA A 48 -10.53 22.40 23.83
N GLY A 49 -11.62 21.62 23.93
CA GLY A 49 -11.72 20.29 23.33
C GLY A 49 -11.79 20.36 21.80
N GLY A 50 -12.60 21.27 21.26
CA GLY A 50 -12.70 21.51 19.83
C GLY A 50 -11.38 21.94 19.19
N SER A 51 -10.62 22.84 19.84
CA SER A 51 -9.29 23.24 19.37
C SER A 51 -8.30 22.07 19.36
N ARG A 52 -8.32 21.20 20.37
CA ARG A 52 -7.46 20.01 20.41
C ARG A 52 -7.82 19.00 19.32
N TYR A 53 -9.12 18.80 19.08
CA TYR A 53 -9.60 17.94 17.99
C TYR A 53 -9.14 18.46 16.62
N LEU A 54 -9.36 19.74 16.34
CA LEU A 54 -8.95 20.37 15.08
C LEU A 54 -7.43 20.36 14.89
N ALA A 55 -6.64 20.54 15.95
CA ALA A 55 -5.19 20.45 15.89
C ALA A 55 -4.67 19.01 15.74
N GLY A 56 -5.45 18.01 16.20
CA GLY A 56 -5.11 16.59 16.10
C GLY A 56 -5.41 15.99 14.73
N LEU A 57 -6.48 16.45 14.06
CA LEU A 57 -6.90 15.98 12.74
C LEU A 57 -5.75 15.96 11.70
N PRO A 58 -4.97 17.04 11.50
CA PRO A 58 -3.85 17.03 10.57
C PRO A 58 -2.79 15.97 10.90
N LYS A 59 -2.52 15.72 12.19
CA LYS A 59 -1.53 14.72 12.63
C LYS A 59 -2.00 13.31 12.33
N VAL A 60 -3.30 13.04 12.49
CA VAL A 60 -3.89 11.76 12.11
C VAL A 60 -3.81 11.57 10.59
N VAL A 61 -4.16 12.60 9.82
CA VAL A 61 -4.07 12.58 8.34
C VAL A 61 -2.62 12.33 7.87
N GLU A 62 -1.64 12.95 8.51
CA GLU A 62 -0.21 12.75 8.23
C GLU A 62 0.22 11.30 8.51
N ALA A 63 -0.10 10.78 9.70
CA ALA A 63 0.23 9.40 10.07
C ALA A 63 -0.41 8.37 9.14
N VAL A 64 -1.67 8.57 8.77
CA VAL A 64 -2.39 7.70 7.83
C VAL A 64 -1.79 7.78 6.42
N SER A 65 -1.38 8.97 5.96
CA SER A 65 -0.68 9.15 4.68
C SER A 65 0.64 8.39 4.65
N ALA A 66 1.45 8.52 5.71
CA ALA A 66 2.73 7.85 5.82
C ALA A 66 2.56 6.32 5.80
N HIS A 67 1.53 5.81 6.49
CA HIS A 67 1.21 4.39 6.49
C HIS A 67 0.78 3.90 5.09
N SER A 68 -0.11 4.61 4.40
CA SER A 68 -0.51 4.25 3.03
C SER A 68 0.68 4.28 2.07
N ALA A 69 1.57 5.28 2.17
CA ALA A 69 2.77 5.35 1.35
C ALA A 69 3.70 4.15 1.59
N ALA A 70 3.87 3.73 2.86
CA ALA A 70 4.66 2.55 3.19
C ALA A 70 4.05 1.26 2.60
N LEU A 71 2.72 1.11 2.66
CA LEU A 71 2.02 -0.04 2.05
C LEU A 71 2.19 -0.05 0.52
N LYS A 72 2.03 1.09 -0.15
CA LYS A 72 2.29 1.20 -1.60
C LYS A 72 3.72 0.82 -1.94
N GLY A 73 4.69 1.34 -1.19
CA GLY A 73 6.10 1.01 -1.38
C GLY A 73 6.42 -0.48 -1.16
N LEU A 74 5.72 -1.16 -0.24
CA LEU A 74 5.83 -2.61 -0.06
C LEU A 74 5.24 -3.37 -1.26
N SER A 75 4.05 -2.98 -1.72
CA SER A 75 3.42 -3.55 -2.92
C SER A 75 4.33 -3.44 -4.14
N ASP A 76 4.93 -2.26 -4.36
CA ASP A 76 5.81 -2.03 -5.51
C ASP A 76 7.07 -2.91 -5.45
N LYS A 77 7.65 -3.09 -4.25
CA LYS A 77 8.78 -4.02 -4.06
C LYS A 77 8.39 -5.47 -4.36
N LEU A 78 7.20 -5.90 -3.95
CA LEU A 78 6.69 -7.25 -4.22
C LEU A 78 6.46 -7.47 -5.71
N ARG A 79 5.85 -6.50 -6.41
CA ARG A 79 5.70 -6.54 -7.88
C ARG A 79 7.04 -6.61 -8.60
N ASN A 80 7.98 -5.76 -8.22
CA ASN A 80 9.32 -5.76 -8.81
C ASN A 80 10.03 -7.09 -8.58
N SER A 81 9.87 -7.69 -7.40
CA SER A 81 10.43 -9.02 -7.08
C SER A 81 9.80 -10.10 -7.95
N ALA A 82 8.47 -10.11 -8.09
CA ALA A 82 7.75 -11.06 -8.93
C ALA A 82 8.15 -10.96 -10.41
N ASN A 83 8.23 -9.74 -10.95
CA ASN A 83 8.66 -9.50 -12.33
C ASN A 83 10.13 -9.92 -12.55
N GLY A 84 10.99 -9.71 -11.55
CA GLY A 84 12.38 -10.16 -11.58
C GLY A 84 12.51 -11.69 -11.65
N TYR A 85 11.65 -12.42 -10.93
CA TYR A 85 11.58 -13.87 -11.04
C TYR A 85 11.15 -14.32 -12.44
N ASP A 86 10.12 -13.69 -13.00
CA ASP A 86 9.60 -14.05 -14.34
C ASP A 86 10.65 -13.83 -15.45
N TRP A 87 11.41 -12.74 -15.36
CA TRP A 87 12.52 -12.46 -16.29
C TRP A 87 13.65 -13.50 -16.17
N THR A 88 14.01 -13.86 -14.93
CA THR A 88 15.07 -14.85 -14.66
C THR A 88 14.68 -16.24 -15.14
N ASP A 89 13.43 -16.66 -14.90
CA ASP A 89 12.92 -17.95 -15.37
C ASP A 89 12.87 -18.02 -16.90
N THR A 90 12.42 -16.95 -17.57
CA THR A 90 12.40 -16.88 -19.03
C THR A 90 13.81 -17.00 -19.63
N ALA A 91 14.78 -16.27 -19.07
CA ALA A 91 16.17 -16.33 -19.52
C ALA A 91 16.79 -17.72 -19.31
N ASN A 92 16.53 -18.34 -18.16
CA ASN A 92 17.00 -19.70 -17.87
C ASN A 92 16.36 -20.74 -18.78
N ALA A 93 15.05 -20.64 -19.07
CA ALA A 93 14.36 -21.53 -20.00
C ALA A 93 14.93 -21.44 -21.42
N GLN A 94 15.23 -20.23 -21.90
CA GLN A 94 15.88 -20.02 -23.20
C GLN A 94 17.29 -20.62 -23.24
N ASN A 95 18.09 -20.40 -22.20
CA ASN A 95 19.43 -20.99 -22.11
C ASN A 95 19.39 -22.52 -22.08
N LEU A 96 18.43 -23.11 -21.35
CA LEU A 96 18.25 -24.56 -21.27
C LEU A 96 17.78 -25.14 -22.62
N ALA A 97 16.85 -24.47 -23.31
CA ALA A 97 16.42 -24.86 -24.65
C ALA A 97 17.59 -24.82 -25.66
N ASN A 98 18.48 -23.83 -25.53
CA ASN A 98 19.67 -23.70 -26.37
C ASN A 98 20.78 -24.72 -26.05
N THR A 99 20.81 -25.27 -24.83
CA THR A 99 21.82 -26.26 -24.40
C THR A 99 21.34 -27.72 -24.49
N GLY A 100 20.04 -27.98 -24.36
CA GLY A 100 19.45 -29.33 -24.45
C GLY A 100 19.15 -29.82 -25.87
N GLY A 101 19.40 -29.00 -26.90
CA GLY A 101 19.16 -29.32 -28.32
C GLY A 101 20.34 -29.98 -29.06
N LYS A 102 21.24 -30.68 -28.37
CA LYS A 102 22.32 -31.46 -28.98
C LYS A 102 22.20 -32.94 -28.64
#